data_AF-K1U4D8-F1
#
_entry.id   AF-K1U4D8-F1
#
_cell.length_a   1.000
_cell.length_b   1.000
_cell.length_c   1.000
_cell.angle_alpha   90.00
_cell.angle_beta   90.00
_cell.angle_gamma   90.00
#
_symmetry.space_group_name_H-M   'P 1'
#
loop_
_entity.id
_entity.type
_entity.pdbx_description
1 polymer ?
#
loop_
_entity_poly.entity_id
_entity_poly.type
_entity_poly.pdbx_seq_one_letter_code
_entity_poly.pdbx_strand_id
1 'polypeptide(L)'
;LAVLGVACQMVPYFCVAHIVTMMLSGEQNFSRYVTAGIIALCGYFGKVLFSCLSTTISHTATYYTLRDLRENITAKLARVPMGTILDTPSGQYKTTIVDRVEGMESTFAHLIPEMTANVLVPLVIAVYLFLLDWRMALLSLVTLVVGLAVMSAGMKNYPVKWEGAVKAGKQMANAIVEYIGGIEVVKAFSQSAGSY
;
A
#
# COMPACT_ATOMS: atom_id res chain seq x y z
N LEU A 1 4.36 -13.96 -11.72
CA LEU A 1 5.74 -13.68 -11.26
C LEU A 1 5.84 -13.49 -9.75
N ALA A 2 4.97 -12.67 -9.14
CA ALA A 2 4.83 -12.56 -7.69
C ALA A 2 4.79 -13.91 -6.95
N VAL A 3 3.98 -14.88 -7.43
CA VAL A 3 3.89 -16.23 -6.84
C VAL A 3 5.23 -16.98 -6.86
N LEU A 4 6.02 -16.84 -7.93
CA LEU A 4 7.37 -17.43 -7.99
C LEU A 4 8.32 -16.73 -7.02
N GLY A 5 8.20 -15.41 -6.87
CA GLY A 5 8.92 -14.66 -5.84
C GLY A 5 8.58 -15.14 -4.43
N VAL A 6 7.31 -15.44 -4.14
CA VAL A 6 6.87 -16.04 -2.87
C VAL A 6 7.46 -17.44 -2.67
N ALA A 7 7.45 -18.29 -3.71
CA ALA A 7 8.04 -19.62 -3.64
C ALA A 7 9.55 -19.54 -3.32
N CYS A 8 10.28 -18.64 -3.98
CA CYS A 8 11.69 -18.38 -3.68
C CYS A 8 11.89 -17.84 -2.25
N GLN A 9 10.94 -17.07 -1.72
CA GLN A 9 10.97 -16.58 -0.34
C GLN A 9 10.87 -17.71 0.70
N MET A 10 10.20 -18.81 0.37
CA MET A 10 10.07 -19.95 1.28
C MET A 10 11.39 -20.69 1.49
N VAL A 11 12.28 -20.67 0.50
CA VAL A 11 13.58 -21.35 0.57
C VAL A 11 14.42 -20.89 1.78
N PRO A 12 14.67 -19.58 2.00
CA PRO A 12 15.32 -19.10 3.22
C PRO A 12 14.67 -19.57 4.53
N TYR A 13 13.33 -19.57 4.61
CA TYR A 13 12.63 -19.98 5.83
C TYR A 13 12.88 -21.45 6.16
N PHE A 14 12.80 -22.32 5.15
CA PHE A 14 13.12 -23.75 5.32
C PHE A 14 14.60 -23.98 5.63
N CYS A 15 15.50 -23.23 5.00
CA CYS A 15 16.93 -23.30 5.32
C CYS A 15 17.21 -22.93 6.78
N VAL A 16 16.57 -21.90 7.33
CA VAL A 16 16.71 -21.52 8.74
C VAL A 16 16.19 -22.63 9.66
N ALA A 17 15.01 -23.19 9.38
CA ALA A 17 14.49 -24.32 10.16
C ALA A 17 15.43 -25.54 10.12
N HIS A 18 16.01 -25.83 8.95
CA HIS A 18 16.99 -26.90 8.78
C HIS A 18 18.30 -26.62 9.54
N ILE A 19 18.78 -25.37 9.53
CA ILE A 19 19.97 -24.96 10.31
C ILE A 19 19.73 -25.13 11.81
N VAL A 20 18.56 -24.72 12.32
CA VAL A 20 18.21 -24.87 13.74
C VAL A 20 18.16 -26.34 14.14
N THR A 21 17.57 -27.20 13.31
CA THR A 21 17.52 -28.65 13.58
C THR A 21 18.89 -29.31 13.54
N MET A 22 19.76 -28.95 12.59
CA MET A 22 21.17 -29.41 12.57
C MET A 22 21.95 -28.98 13.81
N MET A 23 21.70 -27.76 14.30
CA MET A 23 22.36 -27.24 15.49
C MET A 23 21.89 -27.98 16.75
N LEU A 24 20.59 -28.29 16.85
CA LEU A 24 20.01 -29.09 17.92
C LEU A 24 20.49 -30.55 17.89
N SER A 25 20.77 -31.10 16.71
CA SER A 25 21.30 -32.46 16.56
C SER A 25 22.81 -32.56 16.86
N GLY A 26 23.47 -31.45 17.21
CA GLY A 26 24.89 -31.42 17.55
C GLY A 26 25.84 -31.53 16.35
N GLU A 27 25.37 -31.25 15.13
CA GLU A 27 26.23 -31.26 13.94
C GLU A 27 27.22 -30.09 13.98
N GLN A 28 28.51 -30.39 14.03
CA GLN A 28 29.62 -29.41 14.08
C GLN A 28 30.21 -29.11 12.70
N ASN A 29 29.70 -29.74 11.64
CA ASN A 29 30.25 -29.62 10.30
C ASN A 29 29.95 -28.25 9.67
N PHE A 30 30.92 -27.34 9.72
CA PHE A 30 30.82 -25.99 9.17
C PHE A 30 30.38 -25.96 7.70
N SER A 31 30.83 -26.92 6.89
CA SER A 31 30.48 -27.02 5.46
C SER A 31 28.97 -27.14 5.22
N ARG A 32 28.22 -27.87 6.08
CA ARG A 32 26.76 -28.03 5.94
C ARG A 32 26.00 -26.75 6.26
N TYR A 33 26.51 -25.93 7.18
CA TYR A 33 25.93 -24.61 7.46
C TYR A 33 26.18 -23.64 6.31
N VAL A 34 27.38 -23.66 5.72
CA VAL A 34 27.72 -22.81 4.56
C VAL A 34 26.87 -23.17 3.35
N THR A 35 26.67 -24.45 3.04
CA THR A 35 25.82 -24.86 1.92
C THR A 35 24.37 -24.44 2.13
N ALA A 36 23.81 -24.63 3.34
CA ALA A 36 22.47 -24.16 3.68
C ALA A 36 22.35 -22.63 3.57
N GLY A 37 23.38 -21.89 3.99
CA GLY A 37 23.46 -20.43 3.86
C GLY A 37 23.52 -19.96 2.41
N ILE A 38 24.29 -20.62 1.54
CA ILE A 38 24.36 -20.31 0.11
C ILE A 38 23.01 -20.56 -0.56
N ILE A 39 22.34 -21.68 -0.25
CA ILE A 39 21.01 -21.99 -0.78
C ILE A 39 19.99 -20.93 -0.34
N ALA A 40 20.02 -20.52 0.93
CA ALA A 40 19.17 -19.44 1.44
C ALA A 40 19.44 -18.12 0.70
N LEU A 41 20.70 -17.78 0.46
CA LEU A 41 21.09 -16.55 -0.24
C LEU A 41 20.64 -16.57 -1.70
N CYS A 42 20.81 -17.70 -2.40
CA CYS A 42 20.29 -17.89 -3.75
C CYS A 42 18.75 -17.77 -3.81
N GLY A 43 18.04 -18.37 -2.85
CA GLY A 43 16.59 -18.25 -2.73
C GLY A 43 16.13 -16.81 -2.49
N TYR A 44 16.81 -16.09 -1.60
CA TYR A 44 16.55 -14.67 -1.35
C TYR A 44 16.81 -13.81 -2.59
N PHE A 45 17.90 -14.07 -3.31
CA PHE A 45 18.21 -13.36 -4.56
C PHE A 45 17.13 -13.60 -5.61
N GLY A 46 16.68 -14.84 -5.77
CA GLY A 46 15.53 -15.18 -6.63
C GLY A 46 14.26 -14.43 -6.24
N LYS A 47 13.95 -14.37 -4.93
CA LYS A 47 12.81 -13.60 -4.42
C LYS A 47 12.90 -12.13 -4.82
N VAL A 48 14.06 -11.50 -4.64
CA VAL A 48 14.26 -10.08 -4.98
C VAL A 48 14.07 -9.86 -6.49
N LEU A 49 14.70 -10.69 -7.33
CA LEU A 49 14.57 -10.57 -8.79
C LEU A 49 13.11 -10.69 -9.26
N PHE A 50 12.40 -11.75 -8.83
CA PHE A 50 11.02 -11.96 -9.23
C PHE A 50 10.06 -10.91 -8.66
N SER A 51 10.33 -10.39 -7.46
CA SER A 51 9.54 -9.31 -6.87
C SER A 51 9.72 -8.02 -7.66
N CYS A 52 10.97 -7.62 -7.93
CA CYS A 52 11.26 -6.43 -8.73
C CYS A 52 10.63 -6.50 -10.11
N LEU A 53 10.80 -7.61 -10.82
CA LEU A 53 10.23 -7.77 -12.15
C LEU A 53 8.69 -7.78 -12.11
N SER A 54 8.08 -8.35 -11.06
CA SER A 54 6.62 -8.34 -10.89
C SER A 54 6.10 -6.93 -10.67
N THR A 55 6.77 -6.15 -9.84
CA THR A 55 6.40 -4.75 -9.56
C THR A 55 6.58 -3.88 -10.80
N THR A 56 7.69 -4.00 -11.53
CA THR A 56 7.91 -3.25 -12.78
C THR A 56 6.86 -3.54 -13.85
N ILE A 57 6.49 -4.81 -14.03
CA ILE A 57 5.42 -5.19 -14.97
C ILE A 57 4.09 -4.59 -14.53
N SER A 58 3.80 -4.62 -13.22
CA SER A 58 2.57 -4.06 -12.66
C SER A 58 2.48 -2.54 -12.85
N HIS A 59 3.56 -1.79 -12.61
CA HIS A 59 3.60 -0.35 -12.90
C HIS A 59 3.37 -0.07 -14.38
N THR A 60 4.05 -0.80 -15.26
CA THR A 60 3.88 -0.66 -16.70
C THR A 60 2.43 -0.89 -17.13
N ALA A 61 1.82 -2.00 -16.68
CA ALA A 61 0.42 -2.31 -16.96
C ALA A 61 -0.55 -1.26 -16.40
N THR A 62 -0.24 -0.72 -15.22
CA THR A 62 -0.99 0.34 -14.57
C THR A 62 -0.96 1.62 -15.41
N TYR A 63 0.20 2.04 -15.89
CA TYR A 63 0.30 3.24 -16.74
C TYR A 63 -0.47 3.11 -18.05
N TYR A 64 -0.46 1.92 -18.69
CA TYR A 64 -1.30 1.68 -19.87
C TYR A 64 -2.79 1.80 -19.52
N THR A 65 -3.20 1.21 -18.40
CA THR A 65 -4.60 1.28 -17.95
C THR A 65 -5.01 2.73 -17.66
N LEU A 66 -4.16 3.52 -17.00
CA LEU A 66 -4.41 4.94 -16.73
C LEU A 66 -4.49 5.76 -18.01
N ARG A 67 -3.63 5.50 -18.99
CA ARG A 67 -3.69 6.13 -20.32
C ARG A 67 -5.04 5.86 -20.97
N ASP A 68 -5.44 4.60 -21.08
CA ASP A 68 -6.69 4.20 -21.72
C ASP A 68 -7.91 4.80 -20.99
N LEU A 69 -7.84 4.91 -19.67
CA LEU A 69 -8.89 5.56 -18.87
C LEU A 69 -8.97 7.07 -19.16
N ARG A 70 -7.84 7.77 -19.28
CA ARG A 70 -7.82 9.19 -19.68
C ARG A 70 -8.35 9.40 -21.09
N GLU A 71 -7.98 8.53 -22.03
CA GLU A 71 -8.50 8.57 -23.41
C GLU A 71 -10.02 8.38 -23.43
N ASN A 72 -10.55 7.39 -22.70
CA ASN A 72 -11.97 7.12 -22.61
C ASN A 72 -12.75 8.29 -21.97
N ILE A 73 -12.24 8.89 -20.90
CA ILE A 73 -12.88 10.05 -20.26
C ILE A 73 -12.90 11.24 -21.23
N THR A 74 -11.79 11.50 -21.92
CA THR A 74 -11.69 12.62 -22.87
C THR A 74 -12.60 12.40 -24.09
N ALA A 75 -12.66 11.17 -24.61
CA ALA A 75 -13.58 10.81 -25.68
C ALA A 75 -15.05 10.93 -25.27
N LYS A 76 -15.38 10.61 -24.01
CA LYS A 76 -16.73 10.81 -23.47
C LYS A 76 -17.04 12.31 -23.35
N LEU A 77 -16.10 13.12 -22.86
CA LEU A 77 -16.25 14.57 -22.71
C LEU A 77 -16.64 15.24 -24.04
N ALA A 78 -16.07 14.80 -25.16
CA ALA A 78 -16.40 15.28 -26.50
C ALA A 78 -17.86 14.98 -26.95
N ARG A 79 -18.58 14.13 -26.23
CA ARG A 79 -19.96 13.70 -26.54
C ARG A 79 -20.97 14.14 -25.48
N VAL A 80 -20.54 14.90 -24.46
CA VAL A 80 -21.41 15.42 -23.40
C VAL A 80 -22.17 16.66 -23.91
N PRO A 81 -23.46 16.85 -23.57
CA PRO A 81 -24.20 18.06 -23.93
C PRO A 81 -23.51 19.34 -23.46
N MET A 82 -23.51 20.37 -24.29
CA MET A 82 -22.80 21.62 -24.00
C MET A 82 -23.31 22.32 -22.73
N GLY A 83 -24.59 22.16 -22.38
CA GLY A 83 -25.15 22.68 -21.13
C GLY A 83 -24.41 22.14 -19.89
N THR A 84 -24.15 20.82 -19.85
CA THR A 84 -23.37 20.21 -18.76
C THR A 84 -21.91 20.68 -18.74
N ILE A 85 -21.33 20.94 -19.92
CA ILE A 85 -19.96 21.47 -20.03
C ILE A 85 -19.89 22.89 -19.45
N LEU A 86 -20.86 23.74 -19.76
CA LEU A 86 -20.94 25.13 -19.27
C LEU A 86 -21.29 25.21 -17.78
N ASP A 87 -22.14 24.32 -17.28
CA ASP A 87 -22.58 24.29 -15.88
C ASP A 87 -21.54 23.68 -14.92
N THR A 88 -20.49 23.03 -15.44
CA THR A 88 -19.46 22.36 -14.62
C THR A 88 -18.15 23.18 -14.61
N PRO A 89 -17.63 23.57 -13.44
CA PRO A 89 -16.37 24.29 -13.36
C PRO A 89 -15.19 23.49 -13.96
N SER A 90 -14.31 24.18 -14.69
CA SER A 90 -13.08 23.60 -15.28
C SER A 90 -12.21 22.85 -14.27
N GLY A 91 -12.19 23.30 -13.01
CA GLY A 91 -11.49 22.63 -11.92
C GLY A 91 -12.00 21.21 -11.64
N GLN A 92 -13.30 20.95 -11.76
CA GLN A 92 -13.84 19.60 -11.56
C GLN A 92 -13.38 18.63 -12.67
N TYR A 93 -13.25 19.12 -13.90
CA TYR A 93 -12.70 18.32 -15.00
C TYR A 93 -11.22 18.01 -14.77
N LYS A 94 -10.41 18.99 -14.35
CA LYS A 94 -9.01 18.78 -13.98
C LYS A 94 -8.89 17.72 -12.87
N THR A 95 -9.69 17.84 -11.82
CA THR A 95 -9.67 16.87 -10.72
C THR A 95 -10.11 15.49 -11.17
N THR A 96 -11.09 15.38 -12.06
CA THR A 96 -11.57 14.06 -12.51
C THR A 96 -10.62 13.39 -13.49
N ILE A 97 -10.10 14.12 -14.48
CA ILE A 97 -9.27 13.57 -15.56
C ILE A 97 -7.82 13.34 -15.12
N VAL A 98 -7.30 14.25 -14.28
CA VAL A 98 -5.90 14.23 -13.85
C VAL A 98 -5.82 13.62 -12.45
N ASP A 99 -6.29 14.35 -11.43
CA ASP A 99 -6.01 14.03 -10.03
C ASP A 99 -6.58 12.66 -9.61
N ARG A 100 -7.84 12.37 -9.98
CA ARG A 100 -8.50 11.11 -9.64
C ARG A 100 -7.91 9.92 -10.38
N VAL A 101 -7.60 10.08 -11.68
CA VAL A 101 -7.02 8.99 -12.47
C VAL A 101 -5.60 8.67 -12.00
N GLU A 102 -4.80 9.70 -11.72
CA GLU A 102 -3.47 9.55 -11.13
C GLU A 102 -3.52 8.91 -9.74
N GLY A 103 -4.51 9.29 -8.91
CA GLY A 103 -4.75 8.66 -7.61
C GLY A 103 -5.01 7.15 -7.67
N MET A 104 -5.40 6.59 -8.82
CA MET A 104 -5.58 5.15 -9.00
C MET A 104 -4.27 4.40 -9.24
N GLU A 105 -3.18 5.09 -9.60
CA GLU A 105 -1.89 4.47 -9.95
C GLU A 105 -1.37 3.59 -8.82
N SER A 106 -1.22 4.14 -7.61
CA SER A 106 -0.67 3.41 -6.48
C SER A 106 -1.48 2.16 -6.16
N THR A 107 -2.81 2.25 -6.25
CA THR A 107 -3.69 1.11 -6.03
C THR A 107 -3.42 0.04 -7.09
N PHE A 108 -3.51 0.35 -8.38
CA PHE A 108 -3.31 -0.68 -9.41
C PHE A 108 -1.88 -1.24 -9.47
N ALA A 109 -0.87 -0.39 -9.27
CA ALA A 109 0.52 -0.79 -9.37
C ALA A 109 0.94 -1.74 -8.25
N HIS A 110 0.48 -1.50 -7.02
CA HIS A 110 0.91 -2.26 -5.84
C HIS A 110 -0.09 -3.34 -5.40
N LEU A 111 -1.39 -3.19 -5.69
CA LEU A 111 -2.39 -4.15 -5.24
C LEU A 111 -2.12 -5.55 -5.81
N ILE A 112 -1.81 -5.67 -7.10
CA ILE A 112 -1.62 -6.99 -7.73
C ILE A 112 -0.38 -7.72 -7.17
N PRO A 113 0.82 -7.13 -7.12
CA PRO A 113 2.03 -7.82 -6.65
C PRO A 113 2.05 -7.98 -5.13
N GLU A 114 1.67 -6.95 -4.38
CA GLU A 114 1.83 -6.95 -2.93
C GLU A 114 0.69 -7.69 -2.24
N MET A 115 -0.56 -7.55 -2.67
CA MET A 115 -1.64 -8.33 -2.04
C MET A 115 -1.45 -9.82 -2.27
N THR A 116 -1.01 -10.23 -3.47
CA THR A 116 -0.71 -11.64 -3.71
C THR A 116 0.38 -12.11 -2.76
N ALA A 117 1.52 -11.43 -2.66
CA ALA A 117 2.58 -11.84 -1.75
C ALA A 117 2.15 -11.85 -0.27
N ASN A 118 1.46 -10.79 0.18
CA ASN A 118 1.04 -10.61 1.57
C ASN A 118 -0.02 -11.61 2.01
N VAL A 119 -0.81 -12.16 1.09
CA VAL A 119 -1.79 -13.22 1.39
C VAL A 119 -1.17 -14.61 1.26
N LEU A 120 -0.39 -14.87 0.21
CA LEU A 120 0.12 -16.20 -0.08
C LEU A 120 1.19 -16.65 0.92
N VAL A 121 2.08 -15.75 1.36
CA VAL A 121 3.14 -16.07 2.34
C VAL A 121 2.57 -16.62 3.65
N PRO A 122 1.71 -15.89 4.40
CA PRO A 122 1.16 -16.41 5.64
C PRO A 122 0.28 -17.64 5.43
N LEU A 123 -0.43 -17.74 4.30
CA LEU A 123 -1.25 -18.92 3.98
C LEU A 123 -0.37 -20.17 3.81
N VAL A 124 0.71 -20.08 3.04
CA VAL A 124 1.66 -21.19 2.83
C VAL A 124 2.32 -21.60 4.15
N ILE A 125 2.74 -20.64 4.97
CA ILE A 125 3.31 -20.92 6.31
C ILE A 125 2.28 -21.61 7.20
N ALA A 126 1.04 -21.12 7.23
CA ALA A 126 -0.03 -21.73 8.01
C ALA A 126 -0.29 -23.18 7.59
N VAL A 127 -0.45 -23.44 6.28
CA VAL A 127 -0.63 -24.79 5.74
C VAL A 127 0.56 -25.68 6.12
N TYR A 128 1.79 -25.19 6.00
CA TYR A 128 2.99 -25.92 6.38
C TYR A 128 3.00 -26.29 7.87
N LEU A 129 2.65 -25.35 8.75
CA LEU A 129 2.54 -25.61 10.19
C LEU A 129 1.46 -26.64 10.50
N PHE A 130 0.30 -26.58 9.84
CA PHE A 130 -0.77 -27.57 10.02
C PHE A 130 -0.36 -28.98 9.60
N LEU A 131 0.47 -29.11 8.55
CA LEU A 131 1.02 -30.39 8.11
C LEU A 131 2.05 -30.95 9.10
N LEU A 132 2.79 -30.08 9.81
CA LEU A 132 3.84 -30.48 10.75
C LEU A 132 3.27 -30.81 12.13
N ASP A 133 2.49 -29.89 12.72
CA ASP A 133 1.77 -30.11 13.98
C ASP A 133 0.57 -29.16 14.08
N TRP A 134 -0.65 -29.71 14.03
CA TRP A 134 -1.89 -28.95 14.11
C TRP A 134 -2.07 -28.19 15.44
N ARG A 135 -1.47 -28.65 16.54
CA ARG A 135 -1.56 -27.99 17.85
C ARG A 135 -0.74 -26.70 17.87
N MET A 136 0.48 -26.76 17.34
CA MET A 136 1.35 -25.58 17.20
C MET A 136 0.80 -24.59 16.17
N ALA A 137 0.19 -25.09 15.09
CA ALA A 137 -0.51 -24.26 14.12
C ALA A 137 -1.67 -23.47 14.75
N LEU A 138 -2.52 -24.11 15.55
CA LEU A 138 -3.61 -23.41 16.26
C LEU A 138 -3.09 -22.36 17.23
N LEU A 139 -2.05 -22.66 18.01
CA LEU A 139 -1.44 -21.68 18.91
C LEU A 139 -0.90 -20.46 18.15
N SER A 140 -0.29 -20.68 16.97
CA SER A 140 0.18 -19.59 16.11
C SER A 140 -0.97 -18.76 15.50
N LEU A 141 -2.14 -19.36 15.26
CA LEU A 141 -3.30 -18.63 14.77
C LEU A 141 -3.89 -17.72 15.85
N VAL A 142 -3.86 -18.15 17.12
CA VAL A 142 -4.34 -17.36 18.25
C VAL A 142 -3.57 -16.04 18.37
N THR A 143 -2.25 -16.05 18.19
CA THR A 143 -1.45 -14.81 18.24
C THR A 143 -1.84 -13.83 17.14
N LEU A 144 -2.18 -14.34 15.95
CA LEU A 144 -2.67 -13.53 14.82
C LEU A 144 -4.04 -12.90 15.16
N VAL A 145 -4.97 -13.68 15.70
CA VAL A 145 -6.30 -13.19 16.12
C VAL A 145 -6.18 -12.13 17.22
N VAL A 146 -5.33 -12.35 18.21
CA VAL A 146 -5.06 -11.37 19.28
C VAL A 146 -4.47 -10.09 18.70
N GLY A 147 -3.49 -10.19 17.79
CA GLY A 147 -2.91 -9.03 17.11
C GLY A 147 -3.96 -8.22 16.34
N LEU A 148 -4.85 -8.90 15.60
CA LEU A 148 -5.96 -8.26 14.88
C LEU A 148 -6.96 -7.59 15.85
N ALA A 149 -7.27 -8.23 16.98
CA ALA A 149 -8.17 -7.66 17.98
C ALA A 149 -7.60 -6.38 18.60
N VAL A 150 -6.31 -6.38 18.96
CA VAL A 150 -5.61 -5.20 19.48
C VAL A 150 -5.56 -4.08 18.44
N MET A 151 -5.25 -4.42 17.18
CA MET A 151 -5.26 -3.46 16.08
C MET A 151 -6.65 -2.84 15.87
N SER A 152 -7.69 -3.68 15.84
CA SER A 152 -9.09 -3.25 15.70
C SER A 152 -9.53 -2.32 16.84
N ALA A 153 -9.18 -2.67 18.08
CA ALA A 153 -9.44 -1.82 19.24
C ALA A 153 -8.73 -0.46 19.14
N GLY A 154 -7.47 -0.44 18.69
CA GLY A 154 -6.71 0.79 18.45
C GLY A 154 -7.29 1.66 17.33
N MET A 155 -7.85 1.04 16.29
CA MET A 155 -8.46 1.74 15.15
C MET A 155 -9.87 2.27 15.42
N LYS A 156 -10.53 1.86 16.51
CA LYS A 156 -11.94 2.21 16.79
C LYS A 156 -12.21 3.72 16.80
N ASN A 157 -11.26 4.52 17.27
CA ASN A 157 -11.39 5.99 17.35
C ASN A 157 -10.82 6.71 16.13
N TYR A 158 -10.20 6.00 15.19
CA TYR A 158 -9.63 6.57 13.98
C TYR A 158 -10.65 7.33 13.11
N PRO A 159 -11.86 6.81 12.81
CA PRO A 159 -12.79 7.53 11.94
C PRO A 159 -13.25 8.87 12.51
N VAL A 160 -13.49 8.94 13.82
CA VAL A 160 -13.89 10.19 14.51
C VAL A 160 -12.76 11.21 14.49
N LYS A 161 -11.52 10.76 14.75
CA LYS A 161 -10.32 11.62 14.65
C LYS A 161 -10.09 12.11 13.22
N TRP A 162 -10.31 11.25 12.24
CA TRP A 162 -10.19 11.58 10.83
C TRP A 162 -11.21 12.63 10.41
N GLU A 163 -12.48 12.48 10.81
CA GLU A 163 -13.52 13.47 10.55
C GLU A 163 -13.18 14.83 11.19
N GLY A 164 -12.70 14.83 12.43
CA GLY A 164 -12.21 16.04 13.11
C GLY A 164 -11.07 16.74 12.35
N ALA A 165 -10.10 15.96 11.87
CA ALA A 165 -8.98 16.48 11.08
C ALA A 165 -9.44 17.09 9.75
N VAL A 166 -10.36 16.41 9.05
CA VAL A 166 -10.94 16.92 7.79
C VAL A 166 -11.73 18.21 8.03
N LYS A 167 -12.50 18.30 9.12
CA LYS A 167 -13.26 19.50 9.47
C LYS A 167 -12.35 20.68 9.79
N ALA A 168 -11.31 20.47 10.59
CA ALA A 168 -10.32 21.50 10.90
C ALA A 168 -9.58 21.98 9.64
N GLY A 169 -9.20 21.06 8.75
CA GLY A 169 -8.58 21.40 7.46
C GLY A 169 -9.48 22.26 6.57
N LYS A 170 -10.79 21.95 6.51
CA LYS A 170 -11.77 22.78 5.79
C LYS A 170 -11.91 24.17 6.40
N GLN A 171 -11.97 24.29 7.72
CA GLN A 171 -12.05 25.59 8.40
C GLN A 171 -10.83 26.46 8.10
N MET A 172 -9.63 25.88 8.15
CA MET A 172 -8.39 26.58 7.81
C MET A 172 -8.41 27.05 6.35
N ALA A 173 -8.80 26.19 5.41
CA ALA A 173 -8.87 26.54 4.00
C ALA A 173 -9.87 27.69 3.75
N ASN A 174 -11.03 27.67 4.40
CA ASN A 174 -12.03 28.73 4.29
C ASN A 174 -11.49 30.07 4.84
N ALA A 175 -10.85 30.06 6.02
CA ALA A 175 -10.27 31.26 6.61
C ALA A 175 -9.17 31.87 5.72
N ILE A 176 -8.37 31.05 5.04
CA ILE A 176 -7.36 31.51 4.08
C ILE A 176 -8.04 32.21 2.88
N VAL A 177 -9.08 31.62 2.32
CA VAL A 177 -9.81 32.20 1.18
C VAL A 177 -10.47 33.53 1.58
N GLU A 178 -11.07 33.59 2.76
CA GLU A 178 -11.67 34.81 3.31
C GLU A 178 -10.62 35.90 3.54
N TYR A 179 -9.47 35.56 4.14
CA TYR A 179 -8.36 36.49 4.34
C TYR A 179 -7.82 37.02 3.01
N ILE A 180 -7.63 36.17 2.00
CA ILE A 180 -7.18 36.59 0.67
C ILE A 180 -8.23 37.48 -0.01
N GLY A 181 -9.51 37.11 0.07
CA GLY A 181 -10.61 37.89 -0.50
C GLY A 181 -10.79 39.25 0.18
N GLY A 182 -10.54 39.35 1.48
CA GLY A 182 -10.60 40.58 2.27
C GLY A 182 -9.29 41.36 2.34
N ILE A 183 -8.20 40.89 1.73
CA ILE A 183 -6.85 41.43 1.99
C ILE A 183 -6.70 42.89 1.57
N GLU A 184 -7.44 43.32 0.54
CA GLU A 184 -7.46 44.71 0.07
C GLU A 184 -8.13 45.62 1.11
N VAL A 185 -9.23 45.18 1.71
CA VAL A 185 -9.93 45.89 2.79
C VAL A 185 -9.05 45.93 4.06
N VAL A 186 -8.45 44.81 4.44
CA VAL A 186 -7.54 44.73 5.60
C VAL A 186 -6.34 45.66 5.44
N LYS A 187 -5.77 45.75 4.23
CA LYS A 187 -4.66 46.66 3.91
C LYS A 187 -5.12 48.13 3.86
N ALA A 188 -6.29 48.41 3.29
CA ALA A 188 -6.84 49.77 3.18
C ALA A 188 -7.16 50.39 4.54
N PHE A 189 -7.61 49.59 5.51
CA PHE A 189 -7.87 50.04 6.88
C PHE A 189 -6.63 50.03 7.78
N SER A 190 -5.46 49.61 7.28
CA SER A 190 -4.20 49.55 8.04
C SER A 190 -4.38 49.14 9.51
N GLN A 191 -4.83 47.90 9.76
CA GLN A 191 -4.52 47.26 11.06
C GLN A 191 -3.04 46.82 11.12
N SER A 192 -2.15 47.60 10.51
CA SER A 192 -0.73 47.56 10.78
C SER A 192 -0.53 48.14 12.18
N ALA A 193 -0.29 47.25 13.13
CA ALA A 193 0.04 47.51 14.54
C ALA A 193 -1.08 48.02 15.47
N GLY A 194 -1.84 47.08 16.04
CA GLY A 194 -2.34 47.20 17.40
C GLY A 194 -3.83 46.95 17.62
N SER A 195 -4.19 45.70 17.93
CA SER A 195 -4.99 45.35 19.12
C SER A 195 -5.31 43.86 19.14
N TYR A 196 -4.95 43.26 20.28
CA TYR A 196 -5.40 42.02 20.93
C TYR A 196 -6.29 41.04 20.15
#